data_AF-A0A812Q6Y9-F1
#
_entry.id   AF-A0A812Q6Y9-F1
#
_cell.length_a   1.000
_cell.length_b   1.000
_cell.length_c   1.000
_cell.angle_alpha   90.00
_cell.angle_beta   90.00
_cell.angle_gamma   90.00
#
_symmetry.space_group_name_H-M   'P 1'
#
loop_
_entity.id
_entity.type
_entity.pdbx_description
1 polymer ?
#
loop_
_entity_poly.entity_id
_entity_poly.type
_entity_poly.pdbx_seq_one_letter_code
_entity_poly.pdbx_strand_id
1 'polypeptide(L)'
;YTTSHIFKSQLAKRFCGQGSSMTVLELGVHMGHTTAVLAAIFRKVISVDILRTSLDVAAKHTAALPNVFLLSLDLMAADWRAFASNNVSVVVIDASHDYASVLSDARNSLHYLPHLRYLVFDDYGYDPVYRAVQ
;
A
#
# COMPACT_ATOMS: atom_id res chain seq x y z
N TYR A 1 6.65 -6.41 13.41
CA TYR A 1 7.57 -5.32 13.00
C TYR A 1 6.75 -4.23 12.33
N THR A 2 7.23 -3.00 12.26
CA THR A 2 6.53 -1.89 11.56
C THR A 2 7.55 -1.11 10.73
N THR A 3 7.09 -0.47 9.66
CA THR A 3 7.96 0.34 8.81
C THR A 3 8.67 1.44 9.60
N SER A 4 9.91 1.73 9.20
CA SER A 4 10.77 2.68 9.92
C SER A 4 10.29 4.13 9.80
N HIS A 5 10.70 4.98 10.75
CA HIS A 5 10.48 6.43 10.65
C HIS A 5 11.14 7.04 9.40
N ILE A 6 12.26 6.47 8.94
CA ILE A 6 12.96 6.91 7.74
C ILE A 6 12.09 6.64 6.50
N PHE A 7 11.54 5.44 6.37
CA PHE A 7 10.64 5.08 5.27
C PHE A 7 9.43 6.03 5.19
N LYS A 8 8.73 6.23 6.32
CA LYS A 8 7.59 7.16 6.42
C LYS A 8 7.98 8.60 6.05
N SER A 9 9.16 9.05 6.47
CA SER A 9 9.67 10.39 6.13
C SER A 9 9.98 10.52 4.64
N GLN A 10 10.47 9.46 3.98
CA GLN A 10 10.73 9.47 2.54
C GLN A 10 9.44 9.46 1.72
N LEU A 11 8.40 8.74 2.15
CA LEU A 11 7.06 8.84 1.57
C LEU A 11 6.56 10.29 1.59
N ALA A 12 6.63 10.94 2.76
CA ALA A 12 6.25 12.35 2.89
C ALA A 12 7.09 13.25 1.98
N LYS A 13 8.42 13.12 2.01
CA LYS A 13 9.32 13.90 1.13
C LYS A 13 8.99 13.74 -0.35
N ARG A 14 8.62 12.54 -0.79
CA ARG A 14 8.36 12.24 -2.20
C ARG A 14 7.01 12.74 -2.69
N PHE A 15 5.99 12.67 -1.84
CA PHE A 15 4.59 12.80 -2.26
C PHE A 15 3.86 14.02 -1.67
N CYS A 16 4.35 14.62 -0.58
CA CYS A 16 3.81 15.90 -0.11
C CYS A 16 3.88 16.95 -1.23
N GLY A 17 2.77 17.67 -1.45
CA GLY A 17 2.62 18.65 -2.52
C GLY A 17 1.96 18.13 -3.81
N GLN A 18 1.95 16.81 -4.04
CA GLN A 18 1.25 16.20 -5.19
C GLN A 18 0.20 15.14 -4.81
N GLY A 19 0.37 14.49 -3.65
CA GLY A 19 -0.48 13.38 -3.19
C GLY A 19 -1.94 13.76 -2.97
N SER A 20 -2.25 15.03 -2.70
CA SER A 20 -3.62 15.52 -2.47
C SER A 20 -4.56 15.39 -3.68
N SER A 21 -4.03 15.05 -4.86
CA SER A 21 -4.80 14.73 -6.07
C SER A 21 -4.84 13.23 -6.42
N MET A 22 -4.13 12.41 -5.66
CA MET A 22 -3.83 11.00 -5.96
C MET A 22 -4.56 10.04 -5.01
N THR A 23 -4.86 8.86 -5.53
CA THR A 23 -5.25 7.68 -4.73
C THR A 23 -4.01 6.80 -4.55
N VAL A 24 -3.78 6.34 -3.32
CA VAL A 24 -2.77 5.32 -2.99
C VAL A 24 -3.43 4.01 -2.59
N LEU A 25 -2.87 2.91 -3.05
CA LEU A 25 -3.19 1.55 -2.61
C LEU A 25 -2.03 1.03 -1.77
N GLU A 26 -2.29 0.69 -0.52
CA GLU A 26 -1.34 0.08 0.42
C GLU A 26 -1.65 -1.41 0.54
N LEU A 27 -0.64 -2.25 0.31
CA LEU A 27 -0.69 -3.69 0.45
C LEU A 27 0.06 -4.06 1.72
N GLY A 28 -0.65 -4.59 2.72
CA GLY A 28 -0.13 -4.84 4.07
C GLY A 28 -0.43 -3.67 5.01
N VAL A 29 -1.42 -3.84 5.90
CA VAL A 29 -1.87 -2.76 6.81
C VAL A 29 -1.16 -2.84 8.16
N HIS A 30 -0.97 -4.07 8.67
CA HIS A 30 -0.49 -4.34 10.04
C HIS A 30 -1.28 -3.55 11.10
N MET A 31 -0.71 -2.49 11.69
CA MET A 31 -1.34 -1.67 12.74
C MET A 31 -1.79 -0.29 12.22
N GLY A 32 -1.71 -0.04 10.91
CA GLY A 32 -2.16 1.21 10.29
C GLY A 32 -1.25 2.42 10.46
N HIS A 33 0.00 2.25 10.92
CA HIS A 33 0.93 3.38 11.07
C HIS A 33 1.36 3.99 9.73
N THR A 34 1.65 3.15 8.74
CA THR A 34 1.95 3.62 7.38
C THR A 34 0.69 4.20 6.75
N THR A 35 -0.46 3.53 6.89
CA THR A 35 -1.78 4.03 6.48
C THR A 35 -2.08 5.44 6.98
N ALA A 36 -1.81 5.74 8.26
CA ALA A 36 -2.02 7.07 8.83
C ALA A 36 -1.13 8.14 8.19
N VAL A 37 0.13 7.81 7.88
CA VAL A 37 1.04 8.70 7.14
C VAL A 37 0.55 8.93 5.71
N LEU A 38 0.13 7.86 5.03
CA LEU A 38 -0.45 7.95 3.68
C LEU A 38 -1.71 8.81 3.67
N ALA A 39 -2.55 8.73 4.70
CA ALA A 39 -3.78 9.52 4.81
C ALA A 39 -3.51 11.03 4.95
N ALA A 40 -2.38 11.42 5.53
CA ALA A 40 -1.95 12.82 5.59
C ALA A 40 -1.42 13.35 4.25
N ILE A 41 -1.04 12.47 3.33
CA ILE A 41 -0.40 12.80 2.05
C ILE A 41 -1.39 12.72 0.89
N PHE A 42 -2.23 11.69 0.86
CA PHE A 42 -3.03 11.28 -0.29
C PHE A 42 -4.51 11.64 -0.13
N ARG A 43 -5.18 11.95 -1.26
CA ARG A 43 -6.62 12.22 -1.27
C ARG A 43 -7.45 11.04 -0.78
N LYS A 44 -7.03 9.83 -1.15
CA LYS A 44 -7.70 8.57 -0.83
C LYS A 44 -6.65 7.50 -0.58
N VAL A 45 -6.82 6.76 0.51
CA VAL A 45 -5.99 5.60 0.87
C VAL A 45 -6.88 4.37 0.86
N ILE A 46 -6.57 3.41 0.00
CA ILE A 46 -7.16 2.07 0.06
C ILE A 46 -6.07 1.18 0.67
N SER A 47 -6.34 0.56 1.81
CA SER A 47 -5.34 -0.24 2.52
C SER A 47 -5.87 -1.64 2.75
N VAL A 48 -5.06 -2.63 2.38
CA VAL A 48 -5.49 -4.02 2.22
C VAL A 48 -4.68 -4.93 3.14
N ASP A 49 -5.37 -5.83 3.83
CA ASP A 49 -4.74 -6.91 4.59
C ASP A 49 -5.62 -8.17 4.56
N ILE A 50 -5.00 -9.34 4.61
CA ILE A 50 -5.72 -10.61 4.73
C ILE A 50 -6.15 -10.87 6.18
N LEU A 51 -5.38 -10.36 7.15
CA LEU A 51 -5.60 -10.61 8.56
C LEU A 51 -6.63 -9.63 9.12
N ARG A 52 -7.81 -10.15 9.49
CA ARG A 52 -8.86 -9.35 10.11
C ARG A 52 -8.40 -8.65 11.39
N THR A 53 -7.55 -9.31 12.17
CA THR A 53 -6.97 -8.75 13.40
C THR A 53 -6.13 -7.50 13.14
N SER A 54 -5.34 -7.48 12.07
CA SER A 54 -4.60 -6.30 11.61
C SER A 54 -5.56 -5.15 11.28
N LEU A 55 -6.60 -5.45 10.49
CA LEU A 55 -7.61 -4.46 10.11
C LEU A 55 -8.39 -3.90 11.29
N ASP A 56 -8.73 -4.72 12.29
CA ASP A 56 -9.45 -4.26 13.48
C ASP A 56 -8.59 -3.30 14.33
N VAL A 57 -7.28 -3.53 14.39
CA VAL A 57 -6.34 -2.61 15.06
C VAL A 57 -6.17 -1.33 14.24
N ALA A 58 -5.96 -1.46 12.93
CA ALA A 58 -5.83 -0.33 12.03
C ALA A 58 -7.08 0.55 12.03
N ALA A 59 -8.28 -0.05 12.05
CA ALA A 59 -9.55 0.68 12.09
C ALA A 59 -9.66 1.59 13.32
N LYS A 60 -9.19 1.13 14.49
CA LYS A 60 -9.13 1.97 15.71
C LYS A 60 -8.14 3.11 15.54
N HIS A 61 -6.99 2.83 14.95
CA HIS A 61 -5.92 3.81 14.78
C HIS A 61 -6.25 4.86 13.70
N THR A 62 -6.97 4.49 12.65
CA THR A 62 -7.35 5.37 11.54
C THR A 62 -8.78 5.88 11.63
N ALA A 63 -9.47 5.70 12.77
CA ALA A 63 -10.90 6.02 12.91
C ALA A 63 -11.26 7.48 12.60
N ALA A 64 -10.32 8.40 12.85
CA ALA A 64 -10.50 9.83 12.59
C ALA A 64 -10.10 10.27 11.17
N LEU A 65 -9.72 9.33 10.29
CA LEU A 65 -9.16 9.60 8.96
C LEU A 65 -10.20 9.21 7.88
N PRO A 66 -11.06 10.16 7.45
CA PRO A 66 -12.21 9.84 6.60
C PRO A 66 -11.83 9.42 5.18
N ASN A 67 -10.57 9.62 4.78
CA ASN A 67 -10.04 9.24 3.48
C ASN A 67 -9.40 7.85 3.46
N VAL A 68 -9.47 7.09 4.55
CA VAL A 68 -8.93 5.72 4.66
C VAL A 68 -10.04 4.70 4.48
N PHE A 69 -9.80 3.76 3.56
CA PHE A 69 -10.68 2.63 3.28
C PHE A 69 -9.91 1.34 3.53
N LEU A 70 -10.30 0.62 4.58
CA LEU A 70 -9.71 -0.67 4.95
C LEU A 70 -10.47 -1.80 4.26
N LEU A 71 -9.74 -2.68 3.57
CA LEU A 71 -10.32 -3.79 2.83
C LEU A 71 -9.67 -5.11 3.26
N SER A 72 -10.49 -6.09 3.61
CA SER A 72 -10.03 -7.46 3.82
C SER A 72 -10.01 -8.20 2.50
N LEU A 73 -8.82 -8.60 2.06
CA LEU A 73 -8.62 -9.24 0.76
C LEU A 73 -7.38 -10.11 0.78
N ASP A 74 -7.49 -11.32 0.23
CA ASP A 74 -6.34 -12.16 -0.11
C ASP A 74 -5.78 -11.72 -1.46
N LEU A 75 -4.62 -11.04 -1.45
CA LEU A 75 -3.98 -10.48 -2.65
C LEU A 75 -3.61 -11.54 -3.70
N MET A 76 -3.39 -12.79 -3.28
CA MET A 76 -3.01 -13.89 -4.16
C MET A 76 -4.22 -14.55 -4.83
N ALA A 77 -5.41 -14.43 -4.23
CA ALA A 77 -6.64 -15.02 -4.76
C ALA A 77 -7.60 -13.97 -5.39
N ALA A 78 -7.36 -12.69 -5.17
CA ALA A 78 -8.26 -11.62 -5.56
C ALA A 78 -8.23 -11.25 -7.04
N ASP A 79 -9.37 -10.77 -7.55
CA ASP A 79 -9.41 -10.05 -8.83
C ASP A 79 -9.10 -8.56 -8.63
N TRP A 80 -7.90 -8.16 -9.06
CA TRP A 80 -7.40 -6.79 -8.96
C TRP A 80 -8.16 -5.79 -9.84
N ARG A 81 -9.04 -6.24 -10.76
CA ARG A 81 -9.99 -5.35 -11.45
C ARG A 81 -10.86 -4.54 -10.49
N ALA A 82 -11.06 -5.03 -9.26
CA ALA A 82 -11.75 -4.28 -8.20
C ALA A 82 -11.11 -2.91 -7.90
N PHE A 83 -9.81 -2.74 -8.18
CA PHE A 83 -9.09 -1.49 -7.97
C PHE A 83 -9.05 -0.58 -9.19
N ALA A 84 -9.34 -1.10 -10.39
CA ALA A 84 -9.13 -0.40 -11.66
C ALA A 84 -9.87 0.95 -11.76
N SER A 85 -11.08 1.04 -11.19
CA SER A 85 -11.91 2.25 -11.21
C SER A 85 -11.57 3.29 -10.13
N ASN A 86 -10.54 3.06 -9.31
CA ASN A 86 -10.18 3.93 -8.19
C ASN A 86 -9.12 4.99 -8.51
N ASN A 87 -8.67 5.08 -9.77
CA ASN A 87 -7.60 5.98 -10.22
C ASN A 87 -6.36 5.89 -9.32
N VAL A 88 -5.94 4.66 -9.02
CA VAL A 88 -4.75 4.39 -8.18
C VAL A 88 -3.51 4.86 -8.93
N SER A 89 -2.81 5.85 -8.36
CA SER A 89 -1.60 6.43 -8.93
C SER A 89 -0.33 5.94 -8.24
N VAL A 90 -0.45 5.44 -7.01
CA VAL A 90 0.66 4.95 -6.19
C VAL A 90 0.24 3.62 -5.58
N VAL A 91 1.13 2.63 -5.62
CA VAL A 91 1.00 1.40 -4.83
C VAL A 91 2.19 1.31 -3.88
N VAL A 92 1.92 1.06 -2.60
CA VAL A 92 2.92 0.75 -1.57
C VAL A 92 2.81 -0.72 -1.24
N ILE A 93 3.90 -1.47 -1.45
CA ILE A 93 3.99 -2.93 -1.26
C ILE A 93 4.77 -3.21 0.02
N ASP A 94 4.07 -3.69 1.05
CA ASP A 94 4.59 -4.10 2.37
C ASP A 94 3.74 -5.26 2.95
N ALA A 95 3.31 -6.19 2.08
CA ALA A 95 2.46 -7.31 2.45
C ALA A 95 3.28 -8.55 2.86
N SER A 96 3.57 -9.43 1.91
CA SER A 96 4.53 -10.53 2.09
C SER A 96 5.88 -10.14 1.54
N HIS A 97 6.94 -10.68 2.13
CA HIS A 97 8.32 -10.39 1.74
C HIS A 97 8.97 -11.55 0.98
N ASP A 98 8.19 -12.54 0.52
CA ASP A 98 8.68 -13.58 -0.38
C ASP A 98 8.66 -13.12 -1.85
N TYR A 99 9.57 -13.67 -2.65
CA TYR A 99 9.75 -13.28 -4.05
C TYR A 99 8.47 -13.42 -4.89
N ALA A 100 7.71 -14.50 -4.70
CA ALA A 100 6.55 -14.79 -5.54
C ALA A 100 5.41 -13.81 -5.26
N SER A 101 5.15 -13.52 -3.98
CA SER A 101 4.13 -12.56 -3.58
C SER A 101 4.48 -11.15 -4.05
N VAL A 102 5.71 -10.67 -3.82
CA VAL A 102 6.12 -9.32 -4.25
C VAL A 102 6.04 -9.17 -5.78
N LEU A 103 6.49 -10.18 -6.52
CA LEU A 103 6.39 -10.18 -7.99
C LEU A 103 4.94 -10.18 -8.46
N SER A 104 4.06 -10.95 -7.80
CA SER A 104 2.62 -10.98 -8.08
C SER A 104 1.99 -9.61 -7.85
N ASP A 105 2.26 -8.98 -6.71
CA ASP A 105 1.75 -7.64 -6.36
C ASP A 105 2.20 -6.58 -7.38
N ALA A 106 3.48 -6.59 -7.76
CA ALA A 106 4.02 -5.67 -8.75
C ALA A 106 3.38 -5.90 -10.14
N ARG A 107 3.27 -7.15 -10.59
CA ARG A 107 2.66 -7.49 -11.89
C ARG A 107 1.19 -7.14 -11.95
N ASN A 108 0.43 -7.46 -10.91
CA ASN A 108 -0.99 -7.12 -10.85
C ASN A 108 -1.19 -5.61 -10.82
N SER A 109 -0.35 -4.87 -10.07
CA SER A 109 -0.36 -3.41 -10.08
C SER A 109 -0.18 -2.87 -11.49
N LEU A 110 0.85 -3.33 -12.21
CA LEU A 110 1.15 -2.88 -13.57
C LEU A 110 0.06 -3.28 -14.58
N HIS A 111 -0.55 -4.44 -14.41
CA HIS A 111 -1.53 -4.97 -15.35
C HIS A 111 -2.92 -4.35 -15.19
N TYR A 112 -3.38 -4.17 -13.94
CA TYR A 112 -4.77 -3.80 -13.65
C TYR A 112 -4.98 -2.32 -13.33
N LEU A 113 -3.93 -1.54 -13.07
CA LEU A 113 -4.05 -0.15 -12.64
C LEU A 113 -3.61 0.82 -13.75
N PRO A 114 -4.53 1.29 -14.61
CA PRO A 114 -4.19 2.08 -15.79
C PRO A 114 -3.62 3.47 -15.48
N HIS A 115 -3.79 3.94 -14.25
CA HIS A 115 -3.32 5.26 -13.79
C HIS A 115 -2.07 5.20 -12.92
N LEU A 116 -1.48 4.00 -12.77
CA LEU A 116 -0.30 3.79 -11.92
C LEU A 116 0.88 4.63 -12.41
N ARG A 117 1.51 5.34 -11.48
CA ARG A 117 2.72 6.15 -11.73
C ARG A 117 3.90 5.72 -10.89
N TYR A 118 3.64 5.16 -9.71
CA TYR A 118 4.67 4.79 -8.75
C TYR A 118 4.36 3.45 -8.10
N LEU A 119 5.37 2.59 -8.06
CA LEU A 119 5.46 1.45 -7.16
C LEU A 119 6.48 1.78 -6.09
N VAL A 120 6.12 1.58 -4.83
CA VAL A 120 6.99 1.77 -3.68
C VAL A 120 7.08 0.43 -2.97
N PHE A 121 8.29 -0.05 -2.75
CA PHE A 121 8.56 -1.30 -2.06
C PHE A 121 9.15 -0.98 -0.70
N ASP A 122 8.54 -1.44 0.38
CA ASP A 122 9.28 -1.54 1.64
C ASP A 122 10.25 -2.73 1.56
N ASP A 123 11.22 -2.78 2.47
CA ASP A 123 12.18 -3.88 2.59
C ASP A 123 12.95 -4.21 1.30
N TYR A 124 13.16 -3.24 0.40
CA TYR A 124 13.98 -3.42 -0.82
C TYR A 124 15.40 -3.94 -0.54
N GLY A 125 15.92 -3.74 0.68
CA GLY A 125 17.21 -4.30 1.11
C GLY A 125 17.17 -5.80 1.43
N TYR A 126 16.00 -6.43 1.46
CA TYR A 126 15.82 -7.85 1.69
C TYR A 126 15.86 -8.62 0.36
N ASP A 127 16.67 -9.69 0.29
CA ASP A 127 17.01 -10.36 -0.98
C ASP A 127 15.81 -10.80 -1.84
N PRO A 128 14.75 -11.44 -1.30
CA PRO A 128 13.60 -11.81 -2.10
C PRO A 128 12.86 -10.60 -2.71
N VAL A 129 12.73 -9.51 -1.96
CA VAL A 129 12.12 -8.26 -2.43
C VAL A 129 13.01 -7.63 -3.50
N TYR A 130 14.31 -7.49 -3.24
CA TYR A 130 15.28 -6.96 -4.18
C TYR A 130 15.20 -7.68 -5.53
N ARG A 131 15.23 -9.02 -5.50
CA ARG A 131 15.17 -9.85 -6.71
C ARG A 131 13.85 -9.74 -7.47
N ALA A 132 12.73 -9.49 -6.79
CA ALA A 132 11.43 -9.33 -7.44
C ALA A 132 11.30 -8.00 -8.21
N VAL A 133 12.13 -7.01 -7.88
CA VAL A 133 12.10 -5.65 -8.45
C VAL A 133 13.09 -5.45 -9.61
N GLN A 134 14.10 -6.30 -9.75
CA GLN A 134 15.05 -6.32 -10.88
C GLN A 134 14.38 -6.79 -12.18
#